data_AF-A0A353Z1B3-F1
#
_entry.id   AF-A0A353Z1B3-F1
#
_cell.length_a   1.000
_cell.length_b   1.000
_cell.length_c   1.000
_cell.angle_alpha   90.00
_cell.angle_beta   90.00
_cell.angle_gamma   90.00
#
_symmetry.space_group_name_H-M   'P 1'
#
loop_
_entity.id
_entity.type
_entity.pdbx_description
1 polymer ?
#
loop_
_entity_poly.entity_id
_entity_poly.type
_entity_poly.pdbx_seq_one_letter_code
_entity_poly.pdbx_strand_id
1 'polypeptide(L)'
;MIRTGGFGPDPKPEKQEKKSTKWIKPRSQKKERLERKYNKRRIVWIEDKNCAVYHDRKAAQIHHMMGRVGYADDWARERDLPLLLDERYWLPVSFDGHRQIEHNPDWAKLNGYSIERTNVRKV
;
A
#
# COMPACT_ATOMS: atom_id res chain seq x y z
N MET A 1 5.05 -57.26 44.62
CA MET A 1 3.94 -56.32 44.90
C MET A 1 3.96 -55.23 43.83
N ILE A 2 2.99 -55.23 42.91
CA ILE A 2 2.91 -54.28 41.78
C ILE A 2 2.08 -53.07 42.25
N ARG A 3 2.68 -51.87 42.24
CA ARG A 3 1.96 -50.62 42.51
C ARG A 3 1.22 -50.18 41.25
N THR A 4 -0.09 -50.39 41.21
CA THR A 4 -0.98 -49.80 40.21
C THR A 4 -1.21 -48.33 40.54
N GLY A 5 -0.34 -47.45 40.05
CA GLY A 5 -0.56 -46.01 40.10
C GLY A 5 -1.61 -45.59 39.07
N GLY A 6 -2.80 -45.20 39.53
CA GLY A 6 -3.87 -44.69 38.66
C GLY A 6 -3.57 -43.27 38.16
N PHE A 7 -3.64 -43.08 36.85
CA PHE A 7 -3.72 -41.75 36.23
C PHE A 7 -5.14 -41.21 36.46
N GLY A 8 -5.31 -40.37 37.48
CA GLY A 8 -6.52 -39.55 37.60
C GLY A 8 -6.51 -38.45 36.54
N PRO A 9 -7.68 -38.04 36.00
CA PRO A 9 -7.74 -36.94 35.05
C PRO A 9 -7.31 -35.62 35.73
N ASP A 10 -6.46 -34.85 35.05
CA ASP A 10 -6.03 -33.55 35.51
C ASP A 10 -7.24 -32.63 35.76
N PRO A 11 -7.21 -31.79 36.82
CA PRO A 11 -8.27 -30.84 37.08
C PRO A 11 -8.42 -29.88 35.91
N LYS A 12 -9.68 -29.69 35.48
CA LYS A 12 -10.02 -28.78 34.39
C LYS A 12 -9.49 -27.37 34.71
N PRO A 13 -8.72 -26.74 33.81
CA PRO A 13 -8.16 -25.42 34.08
C PRO A 13 -9.28 -24.41 34.36
N GLU A 14 -9.10 -23.61 35.40
CA GLU A 14 -10.04 -22.54 35.78
C GLU A 14 -10.27 -21.58 34.61
N LYS A 15 -11.53 -21.19 34.41
CA LYS A 15 -11.91 -20.22 33.38
C LYS A 15 -11.26 -18.87 33.71
N GLN A 16 -10.18 -18.54 33.03
CA GLN A 16 -9.59 -17.21 33.09
C GLN A 16 -10.59 -16.18 32.54
N GLU A 17 -10.81 -15.10 33.30
CA GLU A 17 -11.66 -14.00 32.85
C GLU A 17 -11.10 -13.39 31.56
N LYS A 18 -11.92 -13.35 30.52
CA LYS A 18 -11.53 -12.75 29.23
C LYS A 18 -11.42 -11.24 29.43
N LYS A 19 -10.19 -10.71 29.41
CA LYS A 19 -9.93 -9.26 29.40
C LYS A 19 -10.74 -8.62 28.27
N SER A 20 -11.43 -7.51 28.57
CA SER A 20 -12.18 -6.78 27.55
C SER A 20 -11.24 -6.34 26.44
N THR A 21 -11.59 -6.68 25.20
CA THR A 21 -10.77 -6.33 24.04
C THR A 21 -10.92 -4.84 23.79
N LYS A 22 -9.83 -4.07 23.93
CA LYS A 22 -9.84 -2.65 23.57
C LYS A 22 -10.17 -2.52 22.09
N TRP A 23 -11.08 -1.59 21.74
CA TRP A 23 -11.40 -1.29 20.35
C TRP A 23 -10.15 -0.82 19.60
N ILE A 24 -9.82 -1.51 18.50
CA ILE A 24 -8.71 -1.15 17.62
C ILE A 24 -9.24 -0.23 16.54
N LYS A 25 -8.70 0.99 16.45
CA LYS A 25 -9.04 1.91 15.37
C LYS A 25 -8.67 1.31 14.00
N PRO A 26 -9.50 1.49 12.96
CA PRO A 26 -9.25 0.91 11.63
C PRO A 26 -8.01 1.51 10.93
N ARG A 27 -7.56 2.69 11.36
CA ARG A 27 -6.41 3.38 10.80
C ARG A 27 -5.49 3.92 11.90
N SER A 28 -4.18 3.79 11.69
CA SER A 28 -3.18 4.39 12.57
C SER A 28 -3.07 5.90 12.33
N GLN A 29 -2.77 6.66 13.39
CA GLN A 29 -2.58 8.11 13.29
C GLN A 29 -1.46 8.48 12.28
N LYS A 30 -0.41 7.65 12.17
CA LYS A 30 0.67 7.84 11.19
C LYS A 30 0.13 7.79 9.75
N LYS A 31 -0.68 6.77 9.43
CA LYS A 31 -1.27 6.60 8.09
C LYS A 31 -2.23 7.74 7.75
N GLU A 32 -3.05 8.14 8.72
CA GLU A 32 -3.97 9.28 8.56
C GLU A 32 -3.23 10.59 8.24
N ARG A 33 -2.17 10.91 9.00
CA ARG A 33 -1.34 12.10 8.74
C ARG A 33 -0.71 12.06 7.36
N LEU A 34 -0.23 10.89 6.93
CA LEU A 34 0.39 10.71 5.63
C LEU A 34 -0.60 10.92 4.48
N GLU A 35 -1.79 10.34 4.58
CA GLU A 35 -2.83 10.49 3.57
C GLU A 35 -3.37 11.92 3.49
N ARG A 36 -3.45 12.62 4.63
CA ARG A 36 -3.79 14.05 4.63
C ARG A 36 -2.77 14.88 3.86
N LYS A 37 -1.46 14.58 3.99
CA LYS A 37 -0.41 15.22 3.17
C LYS A 37 -0.59 14.88 1.69
N TYR A 38 -0.84 13.61 1.38
CA TYR A 38 -1.07 13.14 0.01
C TYR A 38 -2.25 13.85 -0.64
N ASN A 39 -3.42 13.91 0.02
CA ASN A 39 -4.61 14.54 -0.55
C ASN A 39 -4.41 16.02 -0.87
N LYS A 40 -3.71 16.76 0.00
CA LYS A 40 -3.36 18.17 -0.26
C LYS A 40 -2.45 18.31 -1.48
N ARG A 41 -1.38 17.52 -1.56
CA ARG A 41 -0.44 17.56 -2.69
C ARG A 41 -1.07 17.10 -3.99
N ARG A 42 -1.88 16.05 -3.95
CA ARG A 42 -2.59 15.48 -5.10
C ARG A 42 -3.42 16.54 -5.82
N ILE A 43 -4.18 17.35 -5.09
CA ILE A 43 -5.06 18.37 -5.68
C ILE A 43 -4.23 19.38 -6.47
N VAL A 44 -3.22 19.97 -5.82
CA VAL A 44 -2.34 20.97 -6.45
C VAL A 44 -1.54 20.37 -7.61
N TRP A 45 -1.06 19.14 -7.45
CA TRP A 45 -0.23 18.50 -8.45
C TRP A 45 -1.01 18.16 -9.72
N ILE A 46 -2.30 17.81 -9.64
CA ILE A 46 -3.06 17.35 -10.82
C ILE A 46 -3.75 18.48 -11.60
N GLU A 47 -3.96 19.64 -10.98
CA GLU A 47 -4.90 20.70 -11.40
C GLU A 47 -4.89 21.05 -12.90
N ASP A 48 -3.70 21.13 -13.52
CA ASP A 48 -3.57 21.49 -14.95
C ASP A 48 -3.01 20.38 -15.85
N LYS A 49 -2.88 19.16 -15.32
CA LYS A 49 -2.26 18.06 -16.06
C LYS A 49 -3.26 17.36 -16.98
N ASN A 50 -2.81 17.01 -18.18
CA ASN A 50 -3.55 16.14 -19.08
C ASN A 50 -3.22 14.67 -18.76
N CYS A 51 -4.10 13.77 -19.17
CA CYS A 51 -3.89 12.34 -18.98
C CYS A 51 -2.74 11.86 -19.87
N ALA A 52 -1.78 11.15 -19.27
CA ALA A 52 -0.62 10.58 -19.98
C ALA A 52 -0.99 9.44 -20.95
N VAL A 53 -2.14 8.78 -20.75
CA VAL A 53 -2.63 7.71 -21.64
C VAL A 53 -3.49 8.26 -22.78
N TYR A 54 -4.35 9.23 -22.47
CA TYR A 54 -5.30 9.85 -23.40
C TYR A 54 -5.10 11.37 -23.39
N HIS A 55 -4.21 11.86 -24.26
CA HIS A 55 -3.74 13.25 -24.23
C HIS A 55 -4.83 14.30 -24.48
N ASP A 56 -5.96 13.90 -25.07
CA ASP A 56 -7.16 14.71 -25.30
C ASP A 56 -7.99 14.94 -24.03
N ARG A 57 -7.64 14.30 -22.90
CA ARG A 57 -8.43 14.32 -21.66
C ARG A 57 -7.67 14.96 -20.51
N LYS A 58 -8.41 15.61 -19.61
CA LYS A 58 -7.86 16.09 -18.34
C LYS A 58 -7.59 14.94 -17.38
N ALA A 59 -6.53 15.07 -16.59
CA ALA A 59 -6.21 14.12 -15.55
C ALA A 59 -7.19 14.30 -14.37
N ALA A 60 -7.72 13.18 -13.89
CA ALA A 60 -8.63 13.16 -12.74
C ALA A 60 -8.04 12.38 -11.56
N GLN A 61 -7.05 11.52 -11.82
CA GLN A 61 -6.40 10.66 -10.85
C GLN A 61 -4.89 10.64 -11.02
N ILE A 62 -4.22 10.16 -9.97
CA ILE A 62 -2.79 9.89 -9.97
C ILE A 62 -2.62 8.38 -9.94
N HIS A 63 -2.02 7.83 -10.98
CA HIS A 63 -1.55 6.45 -10.99
C HIS A 63 -0.15 6.40 -10.36
N HIS A 64 0.07 5.47 -9.42
CA HIS A 64 1.36 5.29 -8.74
C HIS A 64 2.15 4.17 -9.43
N MET A 65 3.08 4.55 -10.29
CA MET A 65 3.79 3.61 -11.18
C MET A 65 4.62 2.57 -10.43
N MET A 66 5.15 2.91 -9.24
CA MET A 66 5.95 2.02 -8.39
C MET A 66 5.18 1.52 -7.15
N GLY A 67 3.87 1.71 -7.11
CA GLY A 67 3.02 1.44 -5.95
C GLY A 67 3.08 2.53 -4.88
N ARG A 68 2.46 2.27 -3.71
CA ARG A 68 2.21 3.29 -2.67
C ARG A 68 2.92 3.05 -1.33
N VAL A 69 3.66 1.94 -1.20
CA VAL A 69 4.18 1.45 0.09
C VAL A 69 5.70 1.40 0.06
N GLY A 70 6.34 1.94 1.09
CA GLY A 70 7.80 1.95 1.22
C GLY A 70 8.44 3.21 0.63
N TYR A 71 9.68 3.08 0.19
CA TYR A 71 10.50 4.14 -0.41
C TYR A 71 11.02 3.63 -1.76
N ALA A 72 11.17 4.52 -2.73
CA ALA A 72 11.63 4.15 -4.07
C ALA A 72 13.11 3.73 -4.10
N ASP A 73 13.96 4.47 -3.38
CA ASP A 73 15.41 4.32 -3.34
C ASP A 73 15.95 4.79 -1.97
N ASP A 74 17.25 4.66 -1.76
CA ASP A 74 17.91 5.08 -0.51
C ASP A 74 17.83 6.59 -0.30
N TRP A 75 17.89 7.38 -1.37
CA TRP A 75 17.71 8.84 -1.32
C TRP A 75 16.34 9.25 -0.74
N ALA A 76 15.27 8.56 -1.16
CA ALA A 76 13.92 8.79 -0.64
C ALA A 76 13.77 8.29 0.80
N ARG A 77 14.45 7.20 1.16
CA ARG A 77 14.47 6.67 2.53
C ARG A 77 15.14 7.63 3.50
N GLU A 78 16.31 8.16 3.15
CA GLU A 78 17.05 9.14 3.96
C GLU A 78 16.25 10.43 4.22
N ARG A 79 15.39 10.81 3.27
CA ARG A 79 14.54 12.02 3.34
C ARG A 79 13.15 11.78 3.92
N ASP A 80 12.85 10.55 4.35
CA ASP A 80 11.50 10.12 4.74
C ASP A 80 10.43 10.52 3.71
N LEU A 81 10.71 10.27 2.43
CA LEU A 81 9.80 10.50 1.30
C LEU A 81 9.16 9.17 0.86
N PRO A 82 8.05 8.74 1.48
CA PRO A 82 7.41 7.48 1.11
C PRO A 82 6.81 7.55 -0.30
N LEU A 83 6.72 6.41 -0.97
CA LEU A 83 6.18 6.26 -2.33
C LEU A 83 4.80 6.91 -2.54
N LEU A 84 3.95 6.93 -1.51
CA LEU A 84 2.67 7.63 -1.58
C LEU A 84 2.83 9.13 -1.91
N LEU A 85 3.90 9.77 -1.44
CA LEU A 85 4.23 11.19 -1.60
C LEU A 85 5.32 11.48 -2.63
N ASP A 86 5.91 10.45 -3.23
CA ASP A 86 7.02 10.60 -4.18
C ASP A 86 6.48 10.87 -5.58
N GLU A 87 6.49 12.15 -5.95
CA GLU A 87 5.94 12.66 -7.22
C GLU A 87 6.69 12.15 -8.45
N ARG A 88 7.92 11.63 -8.30
CA ARG A 88 8.69 11.00 -9.38
C ARG A 88 7.96 9.79 -9.98
N TYR A 89 7.11 9.16 -9.17
CA TYR A 89 6.34 7.96 -9.54
C TYR A 89 4.85 8.24 -9.70
N TRP A 90 4.46 9.51 -9.77
CA TRP A 90 3.09 9.93 -10.01
C TRP A 90 2.86 10.13 -11.51
N LEU A 91 1.81 9.52 -12.02
CA LEU A 91 1.39 9.66 -13.41
C LEU A 91 -0.01 10.27 -13.47
N PRO A 92 -0.21 11.41 -14.15
CA PRO A 92 -1.51 12.04 -14.26
C PRO A 92 -2.37 11.25 -15.25
N VAL A 93 -3.53 10.76 -14.82
CA VAL A 93 -4.41 9.95 -15.68
C VAL A 93 -5.88 10.34 -15.52
N SER A 94 -6.65 10.21 -16.60
CA SER A 94 -8.11 10.21 -16.56
C SER A 94 -8.60 8.90 -15.92
N PHE A 95 -9.89 8.82 -15.57
CA PHE A 95 -10.48 7.59 -15.06
C PHE A 95 -10.28 6.41 -16.03
N ASP A 96 -10.53 6.63 -17.32
CA ASP A 96 -10.36 5.59 -18.33
C ASP A 96 -8.88 5.25 -18.55
N GLY A 97 -7.99 6.25 -18.49
CA GLY A 97 -6.55 6.01 -18.56
C GLY A 97 -6.06 5.15 -17.40
N HIS A 98 -6.56 5.38 -16.19
CA HIS A 98 -6.26 4.55 -15.02
C HIS A 98 -6.74 3.11 -15.22
N ARG A 99 -7.99 2.94 -15.67
CA ARG A 99 -8.56 1.61 -15.96
C ARG A 99 -7.76 0.87 -17.04
N GLN A 100 -7.34 1.57 -18.10
CA GLN A 100 -6.53 0.98 -19.16
C GLN A 100 -5.21 0.41 -18.61
N ILE A 101 -4.53 1.17 -17.74
CA ILE A 101 -3.29 0.73 -17.08
C ILE A 101 -3.55 -0.50 -16.18
N GLU A 102 -4.60 -0.47 -15.35
CA GLU A 102 -4.89 -1.54 -14.40
C GLU A 102 -5.29 -2.85 -15.08
N HIS A 103 -6.05 -2.77 -16.18
CA HIS A 103 -6.54 -3.95 -16.89
C HIS A 103 -5.51 -4.52 -17.88
N ASN A 104 -4.49 -3.75 -18.26
CA ASN A 104 -3.48 -4.15 -19.25
C ASN A 104 -2.07 -3.99 -18.67
N PRO A 105 -1.66 -4.82 -17.69
CA PRO A 105 -0.42 -4.62 -16.95
C PRO A 105 0.84 -4.74 -17.82
N ASP A 106 0.85 -5.65 -18.80
CA ASP A 106 2.00 -5.81 -19.70
C ASP A 106 2.16 -4.62 -20.65
N TRP A 107 1.03 -4.12 -21.19
CA TRP A 107 1.01 -2.88 -21.95
C TRP A 107 1.46 -1.69 -21.10
N ALA A 108 1.01 -1.61 -19.85
CA ALA A 108 1.40 -0.54 -18.94
C ALA A 108 2.91 -0.55 -18.66
N LYS A 109 3.51 -1.72 -18.44
CA LYS A 109 4.97 -1.84 -18.27
C LYS A 109 5.72 -1.43 -19.54
N LEU A 110 5.28 -1.92 -20.71
CA LEU A 110 5.91 -1.61 -22.00
C LEU A 110 5.91 -0.11 -22.30
N ASN A 111 4.84 0.59 -21.92
CA ASN A 111 4.69 2.03 -22.12
C ASN A 111 5.21 2.87 -20.93
N GLY A 112 5.84 2.26 -19.93
CA GLY A 112 6.42 2.97 -18.79
C GLY A 112 5.42 3.50 -17.75
N TYR A 113 4.16 3.06 -17.81
CA TYR A 113 3.11 3.42 -16.85
C TYR A 113 3.12 2.56 -15.58
N SER A 114 3.90 1.48 -15.54
CA SER A 114 4.06 0.61 -14.38
C SER A 114 5.50 0.10 -14.29
N ILE A 115 6.08 0.15 -13.10
CA ILE A 115 7.48 -0.24 -12.85
C ILE A 115 7.49 -1.58 -12.13
N GLU A 116 8.30 -2.51 -12.64
CA GLU A 116 8.53 -3.78 -11.95
C GLU A 116 9.30 -3.57 -10.65
N ARG A 117 8.63 -3.90 -9.54
CA ARG A 117 9.19 -3.82 -8.18
C ARG A 117 9.99 -5.05 -7.78
N THR A 118 9.74 -6.17 -8.44
CA THR A 118 10.39 -7.44 -8.13
C THR A 118 11.64 -7.55 -9.00
N ASN A 119 12.78 -7.10 -8.47
CA ASN A 119 14.07 -7.57 -8.95
C ASN A 119 14.17 -9.07 -8.64
N VAL A 120 13.67 -9.93 -9.54
CA VAL A 120 14.19 -11.30 -9.61
C VAL A 120 15.59 -11.14 -10.18
N ARG A 121 16.58 -11.03 -9.29
CA ARG A 121 17.97 -11.29 -9.66
C ARG A 121 18.00 -12.73 -10.17
N LYS A 122 17.81 -12.94 -11.47
CA LYS A 122 18.30 -14.13 -12.14
C LYS A 122 19.81 -13.95 -12.22
N VAL A 123 20.49 -14.38 -11.17
CA VAL A 123 21.89 -14.81 -11.27
C VAL A 123 21.85 -16.26 -11.68
#